data_AF-A0A8X8BA20-F1
#
_entry.id   AF-A0A8X8BA20-F1
#
_cell.length_a   1.000
_cell.length_b   1.000
_cell.length_c   1.000
_cell.angle_alpha   90.00
_cell.angle_beta   90.00
_cell.angle_gamma   90.00
#
_symmetry.space_group_name_H-M   'P 1'
#
loop_
_entity.id
_entity.type
_entity.pdbx_description
1 polymer ?
#
loop_
_entity_poly.entity_id
_entity_poly.type
_entity_poly.pdbx_seq_one_letter_code
_entity_poly.pdbx_strand_id
1 'polypeptide(L)'
;MKDTMKLSLMKPRLEAIREEMQNKGMDQVTMAEGQKKMKNLFKEYGVTPFTPMKGMLIQGPLFICFFLAIRNMAEKVPSFQTGGALWFTDLTTPDSLYILPVITALTFLITVELNAQEGMEGNPMAGTIKNVFRGFALLTVPMTMSFPQAIFCYWITSNLFSLTYGLVIKRPQVKKMLKIPELPPTPPGQQPSFDLFAALKKMKAMTQDRTQEETQPPSPVNPRLSSLSPVSKRLKALESQVKARKKNSSKKR
;
A
#
# COMPACT_ATOMS: atom_id res chain seq x y z
N MET A 1 5.13 11.86 2.66
CA MET A 1 4.41 12.55 3.75
C MET A 1 3.17 13.30 3.25
N LYS A 2 3.25 14.30 2.35
CA LYS A 2 2.07 15.02 1.85
C LYS A 2 0.96 14.10 1.33
N ASP A 3 1.32 13.15 0.46
CA ASP A 3 0.36 12.20 -0.09
C ASP A 3 -0.17 11.21 0.97
N THR A 4 0.67 10.82 1.93
CA THR A 4 0.27 9.99 3.07
C THR A 4 -0.76 10.71 3.94
N MET A 5 -0.59 12.01 4.17
CA MET A 5 -1.54 12.80 4.95
C MET A 5 -2.86 13.02 4.22
N LYS A 6 -2.83 13.23 2.90
CA LYS A 6 -4.04 13.25 2.07
C LYS A 6 -4.79 11.91 2.14
N LEU A 7 -4.07 10.78 2.19
CA LEU A 7 -4.69 9.48 2.42
C LEU A 7 -5.37 9.40 3.79
N SER A 8 -4.72 9.89 4.84
CA SER A 8 -5.31 9.94 6.19
C SER A 8 -6.56 10.84 6.24
N LEU A 9 -6.55 11.99 5.58
CA LEU A 9 -7.73 12.88 5.46
C LEU A 9 -8.90 12.27 4.69
N MET A 10 -8.61 11.38 3.75
CA MET A 10 -9.62 10.74 2.91
C MET A 10 -10.31 9.55 3.60
N LYS A 11 -9.71 8.97 4.66
CA LYS A 11 -10.24 7.81 5.40
C LYS A 11 -11.72 7.92 5.80
N PRO A 12 -12.18 9.00 6.47
CA PRO A 12 -13.59 9.09 6.88
C PRO A 12 -14.56 9.10 5.69
N ARG A 13 -14.19 9.75 4.57
CA ARG A 13 -15.00 9.73 3.34
C ARG A 13 -15.04 8.36 2.69
N LEU A 14 -13.92 7.64 2.75
CA LEU A 14 -13.80 6.28 2.24
C LEU A 14 -14.66 5.29 3.03
N GLU A 15 -14.74 5.49 4.36
CA GLU A 15 -15.61 4.72 5.26
C GLU A 15 -17.09 4.99 5.00
N ALA A 16 -17.50 6.25 4.82
CA ALA A 16 -18.88 6.59 4.48
C ALA A 16 -19.35 5.91 3.17
N ILE A 17 -18.49 5.84 2.15
CA ILE A 17 -18.79 5.11 0.91
C ILE A 17 -18.96 3.60 1.19
N ARG A 18 -18.18 3.05 2.12
CA ARG A 18 -18.26 1.63 2.50
C ARG A 18 -19.53 1.32 3.28
N GLU A 19 -19.92 2.16 4.22
CA GLU A 19 -21.18 2.01 4.96
C GLU A 19 -22.38 2.10 4.02
N GLU A 20 -22.36 3.03 3.06
CA GLU A 20 -23.39 3.11 2.01
C GLU A 20 -23.47 1.80 1.19
N MET A 21 -22.33 1.21 0.83
CA MET A 21 -22.29 -0.10 0.15
C MET A 21 -22.80 -1.24 1.02
N GLN A 22 -22.54 -1.24 2.33
CA GLN A 22 -23.02 -2.28 3.24
C GLN A 22 -24.53 -2.18 3.46
N ASN A 23 -25.05 -0.96 3.65
CA ASN A 23 -26.46 -0.70 3.90
C ASN A 23 -27.35 -1.01 2.68
N LYS A 24 -26.83 -0.82 1.46
CA LYS A 24 -27.56 -1.10 0.21
C LYS A 24 -27.50 -2.57 -0.24
N GLY A 25 -26.80 -3.43 0.50
CA GLY A 25 -26.67 -4.85 0.19
C GLY A 25 -25.61 -5.16 -0.88
N MET A 26 -25.23 -6.45 -0.99
CA MET A 26 -24.20 -6.93 -1.93
C MET A 26 -24.71 -7.02 -3.38
N ASP A 27 -25.48 -6.04 -3.82
CA ASP A 27 -25.95 -6.01 -5.20
C ASP A 27 -24.80 -5.60 -6.14
N GLN A 28 -24.69 -6.27 -7.29
CA GLN A 28 -23.52 -6.13 -8.18
C GLN A 28 -23.38 -4.70 -8.72
N VAL A 29 -24.51 -4.00 -8.88
CA VAL A 29 -24.60 -2.59 -9.30
C VAL A 29 -24.08 -1.66 -8.20
N THR A 30 -24.49 -1.88 -6.94
CA THR A 30 -24.06 -1.08 -5.79
C THR A 30 -22.56 -1.19 -5.54
N MET A 31 -21.99 -2.39 -5.73
CA MET A 31 -20.54 -2.60 -5.65
C MET A 31 -19.79 -1.84 -6.75
N ALA A 32 -20.29 -1.86 -7.99
CA ALA A 32 -19.68 -1.14 -9.11
C ALA A 32 -19.73 0.38 -8.89
N GLU A 33 -20.85 0.90 -8.37
CA GLU A 33 -20.99 2.32 -8.01
C GLU A 33 -20.04 2.72 -6.88
N GLY A 34 -19.95 1.92 -5.83
CA GLY A 34 -19.03 2.19 -4.71
C GLY A 34 -17.56 2.14 -5.13
N GLN A 35 -17.18 1.21 -6.02
CA GLN A 35 -15.84 1.18 -6.62
C GLN A 35 -15.55 2.45 -7.44
N LYS A 36 -16.52 2.94 -8.22
CA LYS A 36 -16.39 4.17 -8.99
C LYS A 36 -16.26 5.40 -8.08
N LYS A 37 -17.07 5.49 -7.02
CA LYS A 37 -16.98 6.56 -6.00
C LYS A 37 -15.61 6.55 -5.32
N MET A 38 -15.14 5.38 -4.90
CA MET A 38 -13.81 5.22 -4.30
C MET A 38 -12.70 5.66 -5.27
N LYS A 39 -12.71 5.20 -6.53
CA LYS A 39 -11.72 5.59 -7.54
C LYS A 39 -11.74 7.10 -7.82
N ASN A 40 -12.91 7.71 -7.88
CA ASN A 40 -13.04 9.16 -8.06
C ASN A 40 -12.49 9.93 -6.86
N LEU A 41 -12.72 9.44 -5.64
CA LEU A 41 -12.18 10.04 -4.42
C LEU A 41 -10.63 10.01 -4.41
N PHE A 42 -10.03 8.86 -4.74
CA PHE A 42 -8.56 8.78 -4.89
C PHE A 42 -8.02 9.78 -5.93
N LYS A 43 -8.74 9.98 -7.05
CA LYS A 43 -8.38 10.97 -8.08
C LYS A 43 -8.52 12.41 -7.59
N GLU A 44 -9.59 12.75 -6.85
CA GLU A 44 -9.82 14.08 -6.28
C GLU A 44 -8.67 14.51 -5.35
N TYR A 45 -8.20 13.59 -4.52
CA TYR A 45 -7.07 13.83 -3.62
C TYR A 45 -5.71 13.68 -4.33
N GLY A 46 -5.68 13.17 -5.56
CA GLY A 46 -4.45 12.94 -6.33
C GLY A 46 -3.52 11.90 -5.72
N VAL A 47 -4.07 10.92 -4.99
CA VAL A 47 -3.31 9.90 -4.25
C VAL A 47 -3.65 8.50 -4.76
N THR A 48 -2.73 7.56 -4.62
CA THR A 48 -2.95 6.15 -4.96
C THR A 48 -2.88 5.26 -3.73
N PRO A 49 -3.56 4.10 -3.72
CA PRO A 49 -3.46 3.13 -2.62
C PRO A 49 -2.02 2.63 -2.39
N PHE A 50 -1.16 2.73 -3.41
CA PHE A 50 0.25 2.32 -3.36
C PHE A 50 1.21 3.44 -2.94
N THR A 51 0.71 4.63 -2.59
CA THR A 51 1.57 5.73 -2.12
C THR A 51 2.54 5.31 -1.00
N PRO A 52 2.14 4.53 0.02
CA PRO A 52 3.09 4.06 1.05
C PRO A 52 4.17 3.12 0.50
N MET A 53 3.83 2.28 -0.48
CA MET A 53 4.74 1.30 -1.08
C MET A 53 5.87 1.96 -1.89
N LYS A 54 5.60 3.13 -2.50
CA LYS A 54 6.61 3.88 -3.25
C LYS A 54 7.83 4.23 -2.41
N GLY A 55 7.63 4.62 -1.14
CA GLY A 55 8.73 4.93 -0.23
C GLY A 55 9.59 3.70 0.06
N MET A 56 8.94 2.57 0.35
CA MET A 56 9.62 1.31 0.61
C MET A 56 10.43 0.79 -0.58
N LEU A 57 9.91 0.98 -1.80
CA LEU A 57 10.59 0.56 -3.04
C LEU A 57 11.88 1.34 -3.31
N ILE A 58 11.97 2.61 -2.90
CA ILE A 58 13.20 3.41 -3.02
C ILE A 58 14.16 3.09 -1.88
N GLN A 59 13.64 2.85 -0.68
CA GLN A 59 14.43 2.59 0.52
C GLN A 59 15.21 1.27 0.46
N GLY A 60 14.59 0.20 -0.06
CA GLY A 60 15.22 -1.12 -0.15
C GLY A 60 16.53 -1.13 -0.95
N PRO A 61 16.55 -0.67 -2.21
CA PRO A 61 17.77 -0.59 -3.02
C PRO A 61 18.85 0.28 -2.40
N LEU A 62 18.49 1.45 -1.84
CA LEU A 62 19.44 2.32 -1.16
C LEU A 62 20.11 1.59 0.02
N PHE A 63 19.32 0.90 0.84
CA PHE A 63 19.85 0.11 1.95
C PHE A 63 20.86 -0.94 1.47
N ILE A 64 20.55 -1.70 0.42
CA ILE A 64 21.46 -2.72 -0.13
C ILE A 64 22.77 -2.08 -0.60
N CYS A 65 22.69 -0.95 -1.32
CA CYS A 65 23.87 -0.23 -1.78
C CYS A 65 24.78 0.20 -0.62
N PHE A 66 24.21 0.84 0.41
CA PHE A 66 24.98 1.28 1.58
C PHE A 66 25.53 0.09 2.38
N PHE A 67 24.74 -0.96 2.57
CA PHE A 67 25.16 -2.17 3.26
C PHE A 67 26.38 -2.81 2.59
N LEU A 68 26.31 -3.03 1.26
CA LEU A 68 27.42 -3.63 0.51
C LEU A 68 28.65 -2.71 0.48
N ALA A 69 28.45 -1.39 0.34
CA ALA A 69 29.54 -0.42 0.36
C ALA A 69 30.26 -0.42 1.71
N ILE A 70 29.52 -0.32 2.82
CA ILE A 70 30.09 -0.28 4.17
C ILE A 70 30.76 -1.60 4.52
N ARG A 71 30.17 -2.73 4.13
CA ARG A 71 30.79 -4.05 4.32
C ARG A 71 32.11 -4.15 3.55
N ASN A 72 32.15 -3.73 2.29
CA ASN A 72 33.39 -3.68 1.53
C ASN A 72 34.43 -2.76 2.16
N MET A 73 34.01 -1.62 2.73
CA MET A 73 34.92 -0.71 3.42
C MET A 73 35.47 -1.34 4.70
N ALA A 74 34.64 -2.01 5.49
CA ALA A 74 35.06 -2.73 6.69
C ALA A 74 36.11 -3.81 6.38
N GLU A 75 36.04 -4.44 5.20
CA GLU A 75 37.04 -5.45 4.79
C GLU A 75 38.32 -4.84 4.19
N LYS A 76 38.22 -3.72 3.47
CA LYS A 76 39.33 -3.22 2.62
C LYS A 76 40.01 -1.95 3.13
N VAL A 77 39.44 -1.24 4.09
CA VAL A 77 39.94 0.05 4.56
C VAL A 77 40.59 -0.12 5.93
N PRO A 78 41.93 -0.06 6.04
CA PRO A 78 42.62 -0.30 7.31
C PRO A 78 42.25 0.70 8.40
N SER A 79 41.89 1.94 8.05
CA SER A 79 41.50 2.95 9.03
C SER A 79 40.21 2.61 9.78
N PHE A 80 39.41 1.64 9.32
CA PHE A 80 38.22 1.18 10.05
C PHE A 80 38.58 0.36 11.29
N GLN A 81 39.78 -0.23 11.34
CA GLN A 81 40.24 -1.02 12.49
C GLN A 81 40.52 -0.17 13.73
N THR A 82 40.81 1.12 13.54
CA THR A 82 41.15 2.06 14.63
C THR A 82 40.27 3.31 14.65
N GLY A 83 39.38 3.46 13.65
CA GLY A 83 38.56 4.66 13.47
C GLY A 83 37.27 4.68 14.30
N GLY A 84 37.05 3.68 15.15
CA GLY A 84 35.91 3.65 16.06
C GLY A 84 36.08 4.55 17.29
N ALA A 85 35.11 4.50 18.20
CA ALA A 85 35.09 5.35 19.39
C ALA A 85 34.54 4.60 20.62
N LEU A 86 34.80 5.14 21.81
CA LEU A 86 34.32 4.61 23.09
C LEU A 86 34.70 3.12 23.28
N TRP A 87 33.74 2.21 23.24
CA TRP A 87 33.94 0.76 23.42
C TRP A 87 34.05 -0.02 22.11
N PHE A 88 33.87 0.63 20.95
CA PHE A 88 33.82 0.01 19.63
C PHE A 88 34.92 0.57 18.72
N THR A 89 36.19 0.38 19.08
CA THR A 89 37.33 0.98 18.36
C THR A 89 37.59 0.35 16.99
N ASP A 90 37.33 -0.95 16.84
CA ASP A 90 37.52 -1.70 15.60
C ASP A 90 36.19 -1.94 14.88
N LEU A 91 35.89 -1.07 13.92
CA LEU A 91 34.64 -1.08 13.16
C LEU A 91 34.47 -2.33 12.26
N THR A 92 35.54 -3.10 12.04
CA THR A 92 35.56 -4.25 11.15
C THR A 92 35.11 -5.53 11.84
N THR A 93 35.18 -5.56 13.17
CA THR A 93 34.84 -6.73 13.99
C THR A 93 33.38 -6.69 14.47
N PRO A 94 32.81 -7.83 14.90
CA PRO A 94 31.53 -7.86 15.59
C PRO A 94 31.61 -7.21 16.98
N ASP A 95 30.49 -6.64 17.45
CA ASP A 95 30.43 -6.04 18.79
C ASP A 95 30.44 -7.10 19.89
N SER A 96 31.56 -7.17 20.63
CA SER A 96 31.75 -8.13 21.73
C SER A 96 30.78 -7.90 22.89
N LEU A 97 30.28 -6.67 23.07
CA LEU A 97 29.34 -6.33 24.14
C LEU A 97 27.87 -6.36 23.69
N TYR A 98 27.61 -6.57 22.40
CA TYR A 98 26.28 -6.54 21.77
C TYR A 98 25.46 -5.27 22.03
N ILE A 99 26.11 -4.18 22.43
CA ILE A 99 25.47 -2.89 22.72
C ILE A 99 24.93 -2.28 21.42
N LEU A 100 25.71 -2.32 20.33
CA LEU A 100 25.34 -1.73 19.04
C LEU A 100 24.12 -2.39 18.38
N PRO A 101 24.00 -3.74 18.32
CA PRO A 101 22.79 -4.41 17.89
C PRO A 101 21.55 -4.01 18.71
N VAL A 102 21.68 -3.93 20.05
CA VAL A 102 20.58 -3.56 20.94
C VAL A 102 20.15 -2.11 20.73
N ILE A 103 21.09 -1.16 20.67
CA ILE A 103 20.78 0.25 20.38
C ILE A 103 20.13 0.39 19.00
N THR A 104 20.60 -0.37 18.02
CA THR A 104 20.02 -0.35 16.67
C THR A 104 18.57 -0.83 16.67
N ALA A 105 18.28 -1.95 17.36
CA ALA A 105 16.93 -2.45 17.51
C ALA A 105 16.02 -1.45 18.25
N LEU A 106 16.51 -0.82 19.31
CA LEU A 106 15.77 0.20 20.07
C LEU A 106 15.49 1.46 19.22
N THR A 107 16.50 1.99 18.54
CA THR A 107 16.34 3.17 17.67
C THR A 107 15.40 2.88 16.49
N PHE A 108 15.47 1.68 15.92
CA PHE A 108 14.52 1.22 14.91
C PHE A 108 13.10 1.16 15.47
N LEU A 109 12.92 0.57 16.67
CA LEU A 109 11.62 0.47 17.33
C LEU A 109 11.00 1.85 17.59
N ILE A 110 11.79 2.79 18.09
CA ILE A 110 11.37 4.19 18.32
C ILE A 110 11.01 4.84 16.98
N THR A 111 11.80 4.60 15.92
CA THR A 111 11.53 5.11 14.57
C THR A 111 10.20 4.58 14.04
N VAL A 112 9.94 3.29 14.17
CA VAL A 112 8.66 2.69 13.79
C VAL A 112 7.53 3.28 14.62
N GLU A 113 7.67 3.38 15.94
CA GLU A 113 6.63 3.89 16.82
C GLU A 113 6.24 5.33 16.47
N LEU A 114 7.23 6.20 16.20
CA LEU A 114 6.99 7.61 15.90
C LEU A 114 6.56 7.88 14.45
N ASN A 115 7.01 7.08 13.48
CA ASN A 115 6.64 7.25 12.07
C ASN A 115 5.37 6.48 11.68
N ALA A 116 5.11 5.31 12.28
CA ALA A 116 3.95 4.49 11.95
C ALA A 116 2.63 5.13 12.41
N GLN A 117 2.64 5.90 13.49
CA GLN A 117 1.47 6.66 13.95
C GLN A 117 0.90 7.51 12.80
N GLU A 118 1.72 8.31 12.13
CA GLU A 118 1.24 9.26 11.11
C GLU A 118 0.83 8.62 9.77
N GLY A 119 1.46 7.49 9.42
CA GLY A 119 1.23 6.80 8.16
C GLY A 119 0.11 5.77 8.20
N MET A 120 -0.19 5.23 9.38
CA MET A 120 -1.07 4.07 9.55
C MET A 120 -2.29 4.35 10.44
N GLU A 121 -2.40 5.53 11.06
CA GLU A 121 -3.57 5.97 11.85
C GLU A 121 -4.91 5.72 11.11
N GLY A 122 -5.71 4.75 11.57
CA GLY A 122 -6.99 4.36 10.94
C GLY A 122 -6.91 3.15 9.98
N ASN A 123 -5.77 2.45 9.88
CA ASN A 123 -5.69 1.15 9.20
C ASN A 123 -5.98 0.02 10.24
N PRO A 124 -6.92 -0.92 10.00
CA PRO A 124 -7.15 -2.09 10.86
C PRO A 124 -5.90 -2.91 11.10
N MET A 125 -5.04 -2.96 10.09
CA MET A 125 -3.79 -3.70 10.15
C MET A 125 -2.69 -2.93 10.86
N ALA A 126 -2.91 -1.67 11.28
CA ALA A 126 -1.87 -0.86 11.93
C ALA A 126 -1.34 -1.55 13.20
N GLY A 127 -2.22 -2.10 14.03
CA GLY A 127 -1.83 -2.86 15.22
C GLY A 127 -1.00 -4.10 14.87
N THR A 128 -1.45 -4.88 13.88
CA THR A 128 -0.74 -6.07 13.39
C THR A 128 0.63 -5.72 12.82
N ILE A 129 0.70 -4.71 11.94
CA ILE A 129 1.94 -4.24 11.30
C ILE A 129 2.92 -3.75 12.37
N LYS A 130 2.43 -3.01 13.37
CA LYS A 130 3.23 -2.55 14.50
C LYS A 130 3.79 -3.70 15.32
N ASN A 131 2.98 -4.72 15.61
CA ASN A 131 3.44 -5.92 16.32
C ASN A 131 4.46 -6.71 15.49
N VAL A 132 4.27 -6.81 14.17
CA VAL A 132 5.25 -7.42 13.25
C VAL A 132 6.56 -6.67 13.29
N PHE A 133 6.55 -5.33 13.21
CA PHE A 133 7.78 -4.53 13.28
C PHE A 133 8.45 -4.59 14.67
N ARG A 134 7.67 -4.70 15.75
CA ARG A 134 8.19 -4.93 17.12
C ARG A 134 8.89 -6.29 17.20
N GLY A 135 8.26 -7.34 16.67
CA GLY A 135 8.88 -8.66 16.57
C GLY A 135 10.14 -8.66 15.71
N PHE A 136 10.11 -7.96 14.58
CA PHE A 136 11.27 -7.78 13.70
C PHE A 136 12.42 -7.06 14.42
N ALA A 137 12.14 -6.01 15.21
CA ALA A 137 13.16 -5.31 15.99
C ALA A 137 13.85 -6.25 16.99
N LEU A 138 13.07 -7.10 17.68
CA LEU A 138 13.63 -8.10 18.60
C LEU A 138 14.46 -9.16 17.87
N LEU A 139 13.98 -9.66 16.73
CA LEU A 139 14.68 -10.67 15.93
C LEU A 139 15.96 -10.11 15.27
N THR A 140 16.01 -8.80 15.04
CA THR A 140 17.18 -8.14 14.45
C THR A 140 18.42 -8.28 15.33
N VAL A 141 18.26 -8.29 16.66
CA VAL A 141 19.39 -8.39 17.59
C VAL A 141 20.20 -9.68 17.35
N PRO A 142 19.64 -10.91 17.48
CA PRO A 142 20.38 -12.14 17.22
C PRO A 142 20.82 -12.30 15.76
N MET A 143 20.04 -11.81 14.80
CA MET A 143 20.39 -11.89 13.39
C MET A 143 21.65 -11.08 13.05
N THR A 144 21.85 -9.95 13.72
CA THR A 144 22.91 -8.99 13.38
C THR A 144 24.13 -9.08 14.30
N MET A 145 24.13 -9.93 15.34
CA MET A 145 25.26 -10.03 16.28
C MET A 145 26.62 -10.28 15.62
N SER A 146 26.65 -11.01 14.50
CA SER A 146 27.88 -11.33 13.77
C SER A 146 28.29 -10.26 12.75
N PHE A 147 27.56 -9.14 12.65
CA PHE A 147 27.84 -8.10 11.66
C PHE A 147 28.95 -7.15 12.15
N PRO A 148 29.78 -6.63 11.24
CA PRO A 148 30.75 -5.59 11.56
C PRO A 148 30.12 -4.36 12.21
N GLN A 149 30.78 -3.82 13.23
CA GLN A 149 30.38 -2.61 13.95
C GLN A 149 30.09 -1.41 13.03
N ALA A 150 30.82 -1.27 11.92
CA ALA A 150 30.64 -0.20 10.92
C ALA A 150 29.19 -0.10 10.40
N ILE A 151 28.49 -1.24 10.25
CA ILE A 151 27.13 -1.28 9.72
C ILE A 151 26.15 -0.64 10.70
N PHE A 152 26.36 -0.85 12.00
CA PHE A 152 25.54 -0.26 13.05
C PHE A 152 25.73 1.25 13.16
N CYS A 153 26.95 1.77 12.93
CA CYS A 153 27.18 3.21 12.85
C CYS A 153 26.27 3.86 11.80
N TYR A 154 26.15 3.24 10.63
CA TYR A 154 25.21 3.68 9.59
C TYR A 154 23.74 3.56 10.02
N TRP A 155 23.34 2.42 10.57
CA TRP A 155 21.94 2.23 10.96
C TRP A 155 21.48 3.19 12.04
N ILE A 156 22.28 3.36 13.09
CA ILE A 156 21.96 4.23 14.22
C ILE A 156 21.88 5.68 13.74
N THR A 157 22.85 6.14 12.94
CA THR A 157 22.83 7.50 12.39
C THR A 157 21.66 7.73 11.43
N SER A 158 21.32 6.74 10.59
CA SER A 158 20.16 6.80 9.70
C SER A 158 18.84 6.85 10.48
N ASN A 159 18.69 6.04 11.52
CA ASN A 159 17.52 6.08 12.42
C ASN A 159 17.44 7.43 13.13
N LEU A 160 18.55 7.94 13.66
CA LEU A 160 18.58 9.22 14.36
C LEU A 160 18.24 10.40 13.42
N PHE A 161 18.74 10.37 12.19
CA PHE A 161 18.36 11.32 11.16
C PHE A 161 16.87 11.24 10.85
N SER A 162 16.33 10.04 10.66
CA SER A 162 14.90 9.81 10.39
C SER A 162 14.01 10.32 11.52
N LEU A 163 14.42 10.08 12.77
CA LEU A 163 13.77 10.60 13.97
C LEU A 163 13.81 12.13 14.02
N THR A 164 14.99 12.71 13.82
CA THR A 164 15.19 14.16 13.85
C THR A 164 14.35 14.82 12.76
N TYR A 165 14.43 14.32 11.53
CA TYR A 165 13.62 14.78 10.39
C TYR A 165 12.12 14.70 10.70
N GLY A 166 11.66 13.55 11.22
CA GLY A 166 10.26 13.36 11.61
C GLY A 166 9.81 14.35 12.68
N LEU A 167 10.60 14.53 13.74
CA LEU A 167 10.31 15.47 14.82
C LEU A 167 10.30 16.93 14.36
N VAL A 168 11.23 17.32 13.49
CA VAL A 168 11.32 18.67 12.92
C VAL A 168 10.09 18.96 12.06
N ILE A 169 9.68 18.05 11.19
CA ILE A 169 8.50 18.26 10.34
C ILE A 169 7.20 18.21 11.14
N LYS A 170 7.17 17.49 12.26
CA LYS A 170 6.01 17.49 13.17
C LYS A 170 5.76 18.87 13.78
N ARG A 171 6.76 19.75 13.87
CA ARG A 171 6.60 21.09 14.45
C ARG A 171 5.60 21.93 13.62
N PRO A 172 4.62 22.58 14.27
CA PRO A 172 3.54 23.31 13.57
C PRO A 172 4.07 24.46 12.69
N GLN A 173 5.17 25.10 13.09
CA GLN A 173 5.83 26.14 12.29
C GLN A 173 6.32 25.60 10.93
N VAL A 174 6.91 24.40 10.92
CA VAL A 174 7.42 23.75 9.70
C VAL A 174 6.26 23.25 8.85
N LYS A 175 5.18 22.73 9.47
CA LYS A 175 3.95 22.34 8.75
C LYS A 175 3.31 23.52 8.02
N LYS A 176 3.22 24.68 8.67
CA LYS A 176 2.71 25.93 8.07
C LYS A 176 3.58 26.37 6.89
N MET A 177 4.90 26.34 7.04
CA MET A 177 5.83 26.68 5.95
C MET A 177 5.72 25.73 4.76
N LEU A 178 5.54 24.43 5.01
CA LEU A 178 5.43 23.40 3.97
C LEU A 178 4.02 23.24 3.37
N LYS A 179 3.05 24.06 3.83
CA LYS A 179 1.62 24.00 3.45
C LYS A 179 1.05 22.58 3.57
N ILE A 180 1.38 21.92 4.67
CA ILE A 180 0.94 20.56 4.94
C ILE A 180 -0.47 20.63 5.57
N PRO A 181 -1.49 19.97 5.00
CA PRO A 181 -2.83 19.93 5.59
C PRO A 181 -2.79 19.38 7.02
N GLU A 182 -3.37 20.06 7.99
CA GLU A 182 -3.48 19.54 9.35
C GLU A 182 -4.56 18.45 9.41
N LEU A 183 -4.27 17.37 10.15
CA LEU A 183 -5.26 16.32 10.41
C LEU A 183 -6.29 16.89 11.40
N PRO A 184 -7.60 16.81 11.13
CA PRO A 184 -8.59 17.11 12.15
C PRO A 184 -8.43 16.11 13.31
N PRO A 185 -8.58 16.55 14.57
CA PRO A 185 -8.47 15.66 15.72
C PRO A 185 -9.51 14.54 15.60
N THR A 186 -9.06 13.30 15.63
CA THR A 186 -9.93 12.12 15.65
C THR A 186 -10.70 12.10 16.98
N PRO A 187 -12.05 12.02 16.98
CA PRO A 187 -12.80 11.87 18.22
C PRO A 187 -12.39 10.57 18.95
N PRO A 188 -12.22 10.59 20.28
CA PRO A 188 -11.85 9.41 21.05
C PRO A 188 -12.96 8.35 20.92
N GLY A 189 -12.62 7.18 20.37
CA GLY A 189 -13.51 6.00 20.36
C GLY A 189 -14.03 5.54 19.00
N GLN A 190 -13.78 6.26 17.90
CA GLN A 190 -14.05 5.77 16.55
C GLN A 190 -12.73 5.60 15.80
N GLN A 191 -12.23 4.37 15.78
CA GLN A 191 -11.28 3.92 14.75
C GLN A 191 -11.99 2.92 13.85
N PRO A 192 -12.65 3.36 12.77
CA PRO A 192 -13.22 2.45 11.80
C PRO A 192 -12.12 1.99 10.85
N SER A 193 -12.18 0.71 10.51
CA SER A 193 -11.07 0.00 9.89
C SER A 193 -11.20 -0.06 8.36
N PHE A 194 -10.38 0.68 7.63
CA PHE A 194 -10.20 0.43 6.19
C PHE A 194 -9.10 -0.60 5.88
N ASP A 195 -9.49 -1.86 5.67
CA ASP A 195 -8.58 -2.91 5.18
C ASP A 195 -8.49 -2.85 3.64
N LEU A 196 -7.53 -2.06 3.15
CA LEU A 196 -7.21 -1.92 1.72
C LEU A 196 -6.88 -3.26 1.07
N PHE A 197 -6.24 -4.16 1.82
CA PHE A 197 -5.77 -5.44 1.33
C PHE A 197 -6.93 -6.43 1.19
N ALA A 198 -7.85 -6.45 2.15
CA ALA A 198 -9.10 -7.21 2.02
C ALA A 198 -9.96 -6.69 0.86
N ALA A 199 -10.04 -5.37 0.66
CA ALA A 199 -10.76 -4.80 -0.48
C ALA A 199 -10.12 -5.20 -1.82
N LEU A 200 -8.79 -5.14 -1.93
CA LEU A 200 -8.04 -5.59 -3.12
C LEU A 200 -8.18 -7.10 -3.35
N LYS A 201 -8.15 -7.91 -2.28
CA LYS A 201 -8.34 -9.37 -2.36
C LYS A 201 -9.75 -9.72 -2.82
N LYS A 202 -10.78 -9.03 -2.31
CA LYS A 202 -12.18 -9.20 -2.76
C LYS A 202 -12.34 -8.81 -4.23
N MET A 203 -11.70 -7.71 -4.66
CA MET A 203 -11.70 -7.29 -6.07
C MET A 203 -10.99 -8.31 -6.98
N LYS A 204 -9.84 -8.86 -6.55
CA LYS A 204 -9.12 -9.88 -7.30
C LYS A 204 -9.92 -11.19 -7.38
N ALA A 205 -10.53 -11.62 -6.27
CA ALA A 205 -11.39 -12.80 -6.23
C ALA A 205 -12.61 -12.67 -7.16
N MET A 206 -13.28 -11.51 -7.19
CA MET A 206 -14.40 -11.27 -8.12
C MET A 206 -13.97 -11.20 -9.59
N THR A 207 -12.76 -10.68 -9.86
CA THR A 207 -12.21 -10.68 -11.22
C THR A 207 -11.84 -12.10 -11.67
N GLN A 208 -11.46 -12.96 -10.72
CA GLN A 208 -11.08 -14.34 -10.95
C GLN A 208 -12.31 -15.26 -11.10
N ASP A 209 -13.40 -15.04 -10.36
CA ASP A 209 -14.70 -15.68 -10.62
C ASP A 209 -15.21 -15.38 -12.03
N ARG A 210 -15.04 -14.13 -12.48
CA ARG A 210 -15.38 -13.71 -13.85
C ARG A 210 -14.52 -14.39 -14.92
N THR A 211 -13.33 -14.88 -14.57
CA THR A 211 -12.44 -15.62 -15.49
C THR A 211 -12.77 -17.13 -15.49
N GLN A 212 -13.30 -17.67 -14.38
CA GLN A 212 -13.69 -19.07 -14.29
C GLN A 212 -15.04 -19.37 -14.97
N GLU A 213 -15.98 -18.43 -15.03
CA GLU A 213 -17.16 -18.55 -15.92
C GLU A 213 -16.78 -18.57 -17.42
N GLU A 214 -15.60 -18.09 -17.80
CA GLU A 214 -15.07 -18.14 -19.18
C GLU A 214 -14.20 -19.38 -19.46
N THR A 215 -13.96 -20.26 -18.48
CA THR A 215 -13.09 -21.43 -18.64
C THR A 215 -13.82 -22.77 -18.48
N GLN A 216 -15.00 -22.92 -19.11
CA GLN A 216 -15.48 -24.24 -19.50
C GLN A 216 -15.06 -24.51 -20.96
N PRO A 217 -14.35 -25.63 -21.24
CA PRO A 217 -13.93 -25.94 -22.61
C PRO A 217 -15.15 -26.25 -23.50
N PRO A 218 -15.19 -25.79 -24.76
CA PRO A 218 -16.30 -26.12 -25.65
C PRO A 218 -16.23 -27.59 -26.05
N SER A 219 -17.32 -28.34 -25.83
CA SER A 219 -17.54 -29.63 -26.52
C SER A 219 -17.70 -29.40 -28.04
N PRO A 220 -17.25 -30.33 -28.89
CA PRO A 220 -17.06 -30.05 -30.30
C PRO A 220 -18.36 -30.29 -31.08
N VAL A 221 -18.97 -29.24 -31.64
CA VAL A 221 -19.92 -29.39 -32.76
C VAL A 221 -19.75 -28.25 -33.76
N ASN A 222 -19.12 -28.64 -34.88
CA ASN A 222 -19.24 -28.23 -36.27
C ASN A 222 -19.65 -26.79 -36.69
N PRO A 223 -19.03 -26.29 -37.78
CA PRO A 223 -18.89 -24.86 -38.05
C PRO A 223 -20.07 -24.33 -38.87
N ARG A 224 -20.79 -23.32 -38.38
CA ARG A 224 -21.41 -22.29 -39.23
C ARG A 224 -21.99 -21.12 -38.41
N LEU A 225 -21.74 -19.93 -38.96
CA LEU A 225 -22.28 -18.61 -38.63
C LEU A 225 -21.66 -17.88 -37.43
N SER A 226 -20.60 -17.17 -37.80
CA SER A 226 -20.04 -15.98 -37.16
C SER A 226 -21.08 -14.93 -36.74
N SER A 227 -20.83 -14.41 -35.53
CA SER A 227 -20.96 -13.01 -35.09
C SER A 227 -22.14 -12.20 -35.61
N LEU A 228 -23.13 -11.99 -34.75
CA LEU A 228 -24.07 -10.89 -34.90
C LEU A 228 -24.31 -10.27 -33.52
N SER A 229 -23.67 -9.10 -33.32
CA SER A 229 -23.77 -8.26 -32.12
C SER A 229 -25.23 -7.95 -31.77
N PRO A 230 -25.56 -7.62 -30.51
CA PRO A 230 -26.95 -7.40 -30.05
C PRO A 230 -27.76 -6.44 -30.94
N VAL A 231 -27.08 -5.49 -31.57
CA VAL A 231 -27.63 -4.50 -32.50
C VAL A 231 -28.21 -5.16 -33.76
N SER A 232 -27.54 -6.16 -34.31
CA SER A 232 -27.97 -6.83 -35.55
C SER A 232 -29.15 -7.78 -35.34
N LYS A 233 -29.29 -8.39 -34.15
CA LYS A 233 -30.50 -9.13 -33.76
C LYS A 233 -31.70 -8.20 -33.67
N ARG A 234 -31.52 -6.98 -33.14
CA ARG A 234 -32.57 -5.95 -33.10
C ARG A 234 -32.96 -5.48 -34.50
N LEU A 235 -32.00 -5.29 -35.40
CA LEU A 235 -32.25 -4.93 -36.80
C LEU A 235 -33.07 -5.99 -37.54
N LYS A 236 -32.73 -7.28 -37.41
CA LYS A 236 -33.52 -8.37 -38.01
C LYS A 236 -34.94 -8.47 -37.42
N ALA A 237 -35.08 -8.25 -36.11
CA ALA A 237 -36.40 -8.22 -35.47
C ALA A 237 -37.27 -7.08 -36.03
N LEU A 238 -36.70 -5.88 -36.18
CA LEU A 238 -37.38 -4.73 -36.80
C LEU A 238 -37.74 -4.99 -38.27
N GLU A 239 -36.85 -5.57 -39.05
CA GLU A 239 -37.11 -5.87 -40.46
C GLU A 239 -38.23 -6.92 -40.63
N SER A 240 -38.29 -7.91 -39.73
CA SER A 240 -39.37 -8.90 -39.71
C SER A 240 -40.72 -8.29 -39.34
N GLN A 241 -40.76 -7.34 -38.40
CA GLN A 241 -41.98 -6.62 -38.03
C GLN A 241 -42.48 -5.73 -39.17
N VAL A 242 -41.58 -5.08 -39.91
CA VAL A 242 -41.94 -4.26 -41.07
C VAL A 242 -42.49 -5.12 -42.21
N LYS A 243 -41.88 -6.29 -42.49
CA LYS A 243 -42.40 -7.24 -43.49
C LYS A 243 -43.77 -7.82 -43.11
N ALA A 244 -44.00 -8.12 -41.84
CA ALA A 244 -45.30 -8.59 -41.34
C ALA A 244 -46.38 -7.50 -41.47
N ARG A 245 -46.06 -6.24 -41.15
CA ARG A 245 -46.98 -5.09 -41.35
C ARG A 245 -47.33 -4.86 -42.82
N LYS A 246 -46.35 -4.98 -43.71
CA LYS A 246 -46.55 -4.83 -45.17
C LYS A 246 -47.42 -5.95 -45.75
N LYS A 247 -47.28 -7.18 -45.24
CA LYS A 247 -48.12 -8.33 -45.64
C LYS A 247 -49.58 -8.21 -45.16
N ASN A 248 -49.81 -7.65 -43.97
CA ASN A 248 -51.17 -7.37 -43.47
C ASN A 248 -51.85 -6.19 -44.19
N SER A 249 -51.08 -5.19 -44.66
CA SER A 249 -51.64 -4.09 -45.47
C SER A 249 -52.02 -4.50 -46.89
N SER A 250 -51.40 -5.57 -47.43
CA SER A 250 -51.69 -6.09 -48.78
C SER A 250 -52.88 -7.04 -48.83
N LYS A 251 -53.39 -7.50 -47.67
CA LYS A 251 -54.51 -8.46 -47.58
C LYS A 251 -55.86 -7.78 -47.27
N LYS A 252 -55.88 -6.45 -47.26
CA LYS A 252 -57.05 -5.61 -46.91
C LYS A 252 -57.46 -4.64 -48.04
N ARG A 253 -57.02 -4.90 -49.27
CA ARG A 253 -57.47 -4.25 -50.50
C ARG A 253 -57.97 -5.31 -51.46
#